data_AF-A0A0V0GWZ2-F1
#
_entry.id   AF-A0A0V0GWZ2-F1
#
_cell.length_a   1.000
_cell.length_b   1.000
_cell.length_c   1.000
_cell.angle_alpha   90.00
_cell.angle_beta   90.00
_cell.angle_gamma   90.00
#
_symmetry.space_group_name_H-M   'P 1'
#
loop_
_entity.id
_entity.type
_entity.pdbx_description
1 polymer ?
#
loop_
_entity_poly.entity_id
_entity_poly.type
_entity_poly.pdbx_seq_one_letter_code
_entity_poly.pdbx_strand_id
1 'polypeptide(L)'
;MLVGAYPFEDPTDPKNIRKTISRIFSVQYSIPQNVRISVECQHLLSRIFIADPEKRITIPEIKKHPWFLKNLPVEFMEEGRNECIDVNNPKQSMEEVLAVIQEARIALQVLASSSQDIMEEFDELDDADIEDIETSGDFLC
;
A
#
# COMPACT_ATOMS: atom_id res chain seq x y z
N MET A 1 14.67 2.76 -5.99
CA MET A 1 16.02 2.83 -5.38
C MET A 1 17.14 2.77 -6.41
N LEU A 2 17.29 1.72 -7.23
CA LEU A 2 18.45 1.57 -8.14
C LEU A 2 18.47 2.53 -9.35
N VAL A 3 17.31 2.76 -9.99
CA VAL A 3 17.19 3.57 -11.23
C VAL A 3 16.61 4.96 -10.96
N GLY A 4 15.93 5.16 -9.83
CA GLY A 4 15.25 6.43 -9.50
C GLY A 4 13.90 6.66 -10.18
N ALA A 5 13.43 5.70 -10.99
CA ALA A 5 12.11 5.71 -11.63
C ALA A 5 11.45 4.33 -11.55
N TYR A 6 10.15 4.26 -11.84
CA TYR A 6 9.42 3.00 -11.85
C TYR A 6 9.69 2.19 -13.14
N PRO A 7 9.79 0.86 -13.04
CA PRO A 7 10.26 0.00 -14.15
C PRO A 7 9.31 -0.07 -15.36
N PHE A 8 8.02 0.18 -15.17
CA PHE A 8 6.99 0.01 -16.20
C PHE A 8 6.33 1.32 -16.65
N GLU A 9 6.72 2.46 -16.07
CA GLU A 9 6.20 3.75 -16.50
C GLU A 9 6.77 4.17 -17.86
N ASP A 10 5.94 4.86 -18.64
CA ASP A 10 6.41 5.51 -19.87
C ASP A 10 7.29 6.72 -19.50
N PRO A 11 8.58 6.74 -19.88
CA PRO A 11 9.47 7.86 -19.59
C PRO A 11 9.04 9.17 -20.26
N THR A 12 8.23 9.10 -21.32
CA THR A 12 7.73 10.26 -22.06
C THR A 12 6.36 10.74 -21.57
N ASP A 13 5.58 9.87 -20.93
CA ASP A 13 4.21 10.14 -20.49
C ASP A 13 3.86 9.36 -19.20
N PRO A 14 4.46 9.74 -18.05
CA PRO A 14 4.39 8.96 -16.82
C PRO A 14 2.98 8.90 -16.21
N LYS A 15 2.08 9.84 -16.56
CA LYS A 15 0.69 9.84 -16.10
C LYS A 15 -0.21 8.87 -16.87
N ASN A 16 0.32 8.22 -17.91
CA ASN A 16 -0.44 7.31 -18.75
C ASN A 16 -0.53 5.91 -18.14
N ILE A 17 -1.51 5.74 -17.27
CA ILE A 17 -1.76 4.48 -16.56
C ILE A 17 -2.02 3.33 -17.54
N ARG A 18 -2.68 3.58 -18.67
CA ARG A 18 -2.97 2.53 -19.68
C ARG A 18 -1.69 1.94 -20.25
N LYS A 19 -0.71 2.78 -20.60
CA LYS A 19 0.61 2.32 -21.07
C LYS A 19 1.36 1.57 -19.97
N THR A 20 1.36 2.08 -18.74
CA THR A 20 2.00 1.42 -17.60
C THR A 20 1.44 0.01 -17.38
N ILE A 21 0.12 -0.15 -17.40
CA ILE A 21 -0.54 -1.46 -17.27
C ILE A 21 -0.13 -2.41 -18.41
N SER A 22 -0.11 -1.93 -19.66
CA SER A 22 0.32 -2.74 -20.81
C SER A 22 1.78 -3.24 -20.65
N ARG A 23 2.67 -2.39 -20.14
CA ARG A 23 4.07 -2.73 -19.86
C ARG A 23 4.22 -3.70 -18.71
N ILE A 24 3.36 -3.65 -17.69
CA ILE A 24 3.33 -4.64 -16.61
C ILE A 24 2.96 -6.02 -17.16
N PHE A 25 1.88 -6.12 -17.95
CA PHE A 25 1.42 -7.39 -18.51
C PHE A 25 2.45 -8.03 -19.45
N SER A 26 3.18 -7.22 -20.20
CA SER A 26 4.24 -7.67 -21.11
C SER A 26 5.63 -7.75 -20.45
N VAL A 27 5.74 -7.40 -19.16
CA VAL A 27 7.00 -7.36 -18.41
C VAL A 27 8.06 -6.51 -19.11
N GLN A 28 7.65 -5.37 -19.67
CA GLN A 28 8.51 -4.50 -20.45
C GLN A 28 9.17 -3.43 -19.57
N TYR A 29 10.36 -3.77 -19.05
CA TYR A 29 11.24 -2.85 -18.34
C TYR A 29 12.64 -2.83 -18.96
N SER A 30 13.37 -1.75 -18.76
CA SER A 30 14.77 -1.61 -19.20
C SER A 30 15.57 -0.85 -18.17
N ILE A 31 16.80 -1.28 -17.94
CA ILE A 31 17.72 -0.61 -17.01
C ILE A 31 18.56 0.36 -17.83
N PRO A 32 18.51 1.68 -17.57
CA PRO A 32 19.27 2.67 -18.33
C PRO A 32 20.79 2.43 -18.27
N GLN A 33 21.50 2.70 -19.37
CA GLN A 33 22.95 2.46 -19.48
C GLN A 33 23.80 3.27 -18.49
N ASN A 34 23.30 4.44 -18.07
CA ASN A 34 23.95 5.28 -17.08
C ASN A 34 23.91 4.67 -15.66
N VAL A 35 23.09 3.64 -15.43
CA VAL A 35 22.99 2.95 -14.15
C VAL A 35 23.82 1.67 -14.19
N ARG A 36 24.90 1.64 -13.39
CA ARG A 36 25.72 0.43 -13.23
C ARG A 36 25.17 -0.43 -12.11
N ILE A 37 24.71 -1.62 -12.45
CA ILE A 37 24.33 -2.65 -11.49
C ILE A 37 25.19 -3.90 -11.67
N SER A 38 25.37 -4.67 -10.59
CA SER A 38 26.09 -5.93 -10.69
C SER A 38 25.25 -6.98 -11.44
N VAL A 39 25.92 -7.99 -11.99
CA VAL A 39 25.25 -9.08 -12.74
C VAL A 39 24.30 -9.84 -11.83
N GLU A 40 24.64 -10.03 -10.56
CA GLU A 40 23.78 -10.69 -9.58
C GLU A 40 22.52 -9.85 -9.27
N CYS A 41 22.65 -8.52 -9.27
CA CYS A 41 21.49 -7.63 -9.12
C CYS A 41 20.52 -7.78 -10.29
N GLN A 42 21.07 -7.77 -11.51
CA GLN A 42 20.28 -7.94 -12.73
C GLN A 42 19.61 -9.31 -12.77
N HIS A 43 20.33 -10.36 -12.37
CA HIS A 43 19.81 -11.71 -12.25
C HIS A 43 18.63 -11.75 -11.27
N LEU A 44 18.77 -11.15 -10.08
CA LEU A 44 17.68 -11.09 -9.10
C LEU A 44 16.45 -10.36 -9.65
N LEU A 45 16.63 -9.21 -10.30
CA LEU A 45 15.51 -8.47 -10.91
C LEU A 45 14.80 -9.28 -12.00
N SER A 46 15.55 -10.01 -12.84
CA SER A 46 14.96 -10.87 -13.88
C SER A 46 14.13 -12.03 -13.32
N ARG A 47 14.44 -12.47 -12.10
CA ARG A 47 13.72 -13.53 -11.38
C ARG A 47 12.48 -13.01 -10.65
N ILE A 48 12.46 -11.72 -10.29
CA ILE A 48 11.32 -11.03 -9.65
C ILE A 48 10.30 -10.60 -10.70
N PHE A 49 10.77 -9.97 -11.79
CA PHE A 49 9.90 -9.51 -12.88
C PHE A 49 9.61 -10.66 -13.85
N ILE A 50 8.79 -11.61 -13.38
CA ILE A 50 8.23 -12.71 -14.16
C ILE A 50 6.70 -12.59 -14.10
N ALA A 51 6.04 -12.64 -15.27
CA ALA A 51 4.59 -12.55 -15.39
C ALA A 51 3.88 -13.68 -14.65
N ASP A 52 4.38 -14.91 -14.84
CA ASP A 52 3.87 -16.13 -14.21
C ASP A 52 4.25 -16.17 -12.72
N PRO A 53 3.28 -16.10 -11.79
CA PRO A 53 3.57 -16.08 -10.36
C PRO A 53 4.21 -17.38 -9.86
N GLU A 54 3.88 -18.53 -10.46
CA GLU A 54 4.43 -19.84 -10.04
C GLU A 54 5.92 -19.98 -10.38
N LYS A 55 6.40 -19.23 -11.37
CA LYS A 55 7.82 -19.19 -11.77
C LYS A 55 8.59 -18.06 -11.10
N ARG A 56 7.89 -17.13 -10.43
CA ARG A 56 8.51 -15.98 -9.78
C ARG A 56 9.29 -16.44 -8.55
N ILE A 57 10.48 -15.88 -8.37
CA ILE A 57 11.31 -16.20 -7.20
C ILE A 57 10.58 -15.91 -5.89
N THR A 58 10.68 -16.85 -4.95
CA THR A 58 10.05 -16.78 -3.64
C THR A 58 10.91 -16.05 -2.62
N ILE A 59 10.32 -15.57 -1.52
CA ILE A 59 11.07 -14.89 -0.45
C ILE A 59 12.22 -15.76 0.13
N PRO A 60 12.03 -17.06 0.42
CA PRO A 60 13.13 -17.91 0.89
C PRO A 60 14.28 -18.04 -0.12
N GLU A 61 13.99 -18.04 -1.42
CA GLU A 61 15.01 -18.06 -2.46
C GLU A 61 15.74 -16.70 -2.58
N ILE A 62 15.02 -15.58 -2.44
CA ILE A 62 15.63 -14.24 -2.39
C ILE A 62 16.60 -14.14 -1.21
N LYS A 63 16.20 -14.60 -0.02
CA LYS A 63 17.06 -14.61 1.18
C LYS A 63 18.36 -15.39 0.97
N LYS A 64 18.36 -16.41 0.10
CA LYS A 64 19.54 -17.22 -0.26
C LYS A 64 20.31 -16.66 -1.46
N HIS A 65 19.79 -15.63 -2.14
CA HIS A 65 20.38 -15.12 -3.36
C HIS A 65 21.71 -14.40 -3.05
N PRO A 66 22.79 -14.62 -3.84
CA PRO A 66 24.11 -14.04 -3.56
C PRO A 66 24.11 -12.51 -3.44
N TRP A 67 23.28 -11.83 -4.25
CA TRP A 67 23.12 -10.38 -4.18
C TRP A 67 22.53 -9.91 -2.84
N PHE A 68 21.60 -10.67 -2.25
CA PHE A 68 20.95 -10.33 -0.98
C PHE A 68 21.87 -10.61 0.22
N LEU A 69 22.62 -11.70 0.17
CA LEU A 69 23.55 -12.09 1.23
C LEU A 69 24.80 -11.19 1.31
N LYS A 70 25.12 -10.50 0.22
CA LYS A 70 26.31 -9.64 0.16
C LYS A 70 26.17 -8.48 1.16
N ASN A 71 27.04 -8.47 2.18
CA ASN A 71 27.08 -7.50 3.26
C ASN A 71 25.80 -7.48 4.13
N LEU A 72 25.07 -8.60 4.22
CA LEU A 72 23.92 -8.70 5.13
C LEU A 72 24.40 -8.71 6.59
N PRO A 73 23.96 -7.77 7.45
CA PRO A 73 24.31 -7.79 8.86
C PRO A 73 23.79 -9.04 9.56
N VAL A 74 24.56 -9.56 10.52
CA VAL A 74 24.26 -10.81 11.25
C VAL A 74 22.91 -10.75 11.98
N GLU A 75 22.51 -9.57 12.45
CA GLU A 75 21.21 -9.33 13.12
C GLU A 75 20.00 -9.67 12.24
N PHE A 76 20.14 -9.55 10.91
CA PHE A 76 19.08 -9.86 9.96
C PHE A 76 19.13 -11.29 9.42
N MET A 77 20.14 -12.06 9.80
CA MET A 77 20.16 -13.50 9.55
C MET A 77 19.16 -14.17 10.51
N GLU A 78 18.56 -15.29 10.11
CA GLU A 78 17.50 -15.97 10.91
C GLU A 78 17.96 -16.36 12.32
N GLU A 79 19.26 -16.47 12.53
CA GLU A 79 19.91 -16.77 13.81
C GLU A 79 20.14 -15.54 14.71
N GLY A 80 19.96 -14.33 14.18
CA GLY A 80 20.25 -13.05 14.87
C GLY A 80 19.06 -12.44 15.61
N ARG A 81 17.86 -13.03 15.52
CA ARG A 81 16.68 -12.58 16.28
C ARG A 81 16.77 -12.98 17.75
N ASN A 82 17.67 -12.34 18.47
CA ASN A 82 17.54 -12.26 19.92
C ASN A 82 16.44 -11.24 20.20
N GLU A 83 15.29 -11.68 20.72
CA GLU A 83 14.25 -10.78 21.20
C GLU A 83 14.79 -9.96 22.38
N CYS A 84 15.32 -8.77 22.11
CA CYS A 84 15.56 -7.80 23.15
C CYS A 84 14.19 -7.27 23.62
N ILE A 85 13.90 -7.46 24.91
CA ILE A 85 12.78 -6.80 25.56
C ILE A 85 13.17 -5.32 25.68
N ASP A 86 12.61 -4.47 24.82
CA ASP A 86 12.71 -3.03 25.00
C ASP A 86 11.81 -2.63 26.17
N VAL A 87 12.43 -2.38 27.32
CA VAL A 87 11.75 -1.92 28.55
C VAL A 87 11.02 -0.58 28.36
N ASN A 88 11.36 0.21 27.33
CA ASN A 88 10.66 1.45 26.99
C ASN A 88 9.45 1.23 26.07
N ASN A 89 9.26 0.02 25.54
CA ASN A 89 8.13 -0.33 24.70
C ASN A 89 7.43 -1.60 25.25
N PRO A 90 6.64 -1.46 26.33
CA PRO A 90 5.90 -2.59 26.89
C PRO A 90 4.96 -3.18 25.83
N LYS A 91 5.09 -4.48 25.55
CA LYS A 91 4.19 -5.19 24.64
C LYS A 91 2.83 -5.31 25.34
N GLN A 92 1.80 -4.67 24.79
CA GLN A 92 0.42 -4.80 25.27
C GLN A 92 -0.12 -6.21 25.03
N SER A 93 -0.96 -6.70 25.93
CA SER A 93 -1.65 -7.97 25.72
C SER A 93 -2.74 -7.84 24.64
N MET A 94 -3.15 -8.97 24.06
CA MET A 94 -4.24 -8.97 23.07
C MET A 94 -5.53 -8.39 23.68
N GLU A 95 -5.76 -8.69 24.95
CA GLU A 95 -6.93 -8.26 25.71
C GLU A 95 -6.92 -6.74 25.92
N GLU A 96 -5.76 -6.16 26.28
CA GLU A 96 -5.60 -4.71 26.44
C GLU A 96 -5.83 -3.98 25.12
N VAL A 97 -5.27 -4.50 24.02
CA VAL A 97 -5.47 -3.91 22.68
C VAL A 97 -6.95 -3.92 22.30
N LEU A 98 -7.66 -5.03 22.54
CA LEU A 98 -9.09 -5.13 22.25
C LEU A 98 -9.92 -4.21 23.14
N ALA A 99 -9.57 -4.07 24.42
CA ALA A 99 -10.26 -3.19 25.34
C ALA A 99 -10.16 -1.72 24.89
N VAL A 100 -8.97 -1.26 24.50
CA VAL A 100 -8.76 0.10 23.95
C VAL A 100 -9.58 0.32 22.69
N ILE A 101 -9.66 -0.67 21.79
CA ILE A 101 -10.50 -0.58 20.58
C ILE A 101 -11.99 -0.44 20.94
N GLN A 102 -12.47 -1.22 21.92
CA GLN A 102 -13.85 -1.15 22.37
C GLN A 102 -14.17 0.20 23.03
N GLU A 103 -13.28 0.69 23.88
CA GLU A 103 -13.38 2.00 24.52
C GLU A 103 -13.44 3.13 23.47
N ALA A 104 -12.57 3.09 22.46
CA ALA A 104 -12.56 4.07 21.38
C ALA A 104 -13.87 4.09 20.57
N ARG A 105 -14.52 2.93 20.38
CA ARG A 105 -15.84 2.86 19.71
C ARG A 105 -16.95 3.49 20.55
N ILE A 106 -16.92 3.31 21.86
CA ILE A 106 -17.89 3.89 22.79
C ILE A 106 -17.75 5.42 22.81
N ALA A 107 -16.52 5.94 22.86
CA ALA A 107 -16.27 7.38 22.82
C ALA A 107 -16.84 8.04 21.54
N LEU A 108 -16.71 7.39 20.38
CA LEU A 108 -17.32 7.88 19.13
C LEU A 108 -18.86 7.87 19.17
N GLN A 109 -19.46 6.83 19.76
CA GLN A 109 -20.91 6.72 19.85
C GLN A 109 -21.49 7.81 20.76
N VAL A 110 -20.83 8.13 21.89
CA VAL A 110 -21.25 9.19 22.81
C VAL A 110 -21.14 10.58 22.16
N LEU A 111 -20.12 10.82 21.34
CA LEU A 111 -19.97 12.05 20.54
C LEU A 111 -21.05 12.18 19.45
N ALA A 112 -21.45 11.06 18.82
CA ALA A 112 -22.52 11.04 17.83
C ALA A 112 -23.90 11.27 18.48
N SER A 113 -24.16 10.66 19.65
CA SER A 113 -25.42 10.82 20.39
C SER A 113 -25.56 12.21 21.05
N SER A 114 -24.45 12.89 21.37
CA SER A 114 -24.48 14.28 21.86
C SER A 114 -24.64 15.33 20.75
N SER A 115 -24.54 14.91 19.48
CA SER A 115 -24.85 15.76 18.31
C SER A 115 -26.31 15.63 17.85
N GLN A 116 -27.07 14.64 18.37
CA GLN A 116 -28.49 14.47 18.04
C GLN A 116 -29.41 15.46 18.76
N ASP A 117 -28.97 16.09 19.86
CA ASP A 117 -29.78 17.10 20.57
C ASP A 117 -29.88 18.46 19.83
N ILE A 118 -29.23 18.64 18.67
CA ILE A 118 -29.34 19.87 17.86
C ILE A 118 -30.13 19.62 16.55
N MET A 119 -30.53 18.37 16.24
CA MET A 119 -31.18 18.02 14.97
C MET A 119 -32.60 17.47 15.14
N GLU A 120 -33.28 17.77 16.26
CA GLU A 120 -34.71 17.45 16.44
C GLU A 120 -35.64 18.67 16.20
N GLU A 121 -35.14 19.85 15.78
CA GLU A 121 -35.97 21.07 15.57
C GLU A 121 -36.24 21.42 14.09
N PHE A 122 -35.82 20.61 13.10
CA PHE A 122 -36.02 20.96 11.68
C PHE A 122 -36.95 20.01 10.89
N ASP A 123 -37.43 18.92 11.49
CA ASP A 123 -38.24 17.91 10.78
C ASP A 123 -39.75 18.26 10.67
N GLU A 124 -40.16 19.49 11.03
CA GLU A 124 -41.57 19.90 11.01
C GLU A 124 -41.90 20.95 9.93
N LEU A 125 -41.19 20.95 8.79
CA LEU A 125 -41.60 21.74 7.62
C LEU A 125 -41.45 20.99 6.29
N ASP A 126 -42.65 20.71 5.75
CA ASP A 126 -43.03 20.70 4.35
C ASP A 126 -43.08 19.35 3.62
N ASP A 127 -44.21 18.69 3.87
CA ASP A 127 -44.91 17.77 2.98
C ASP A 127 -45.38 18.56 1.74
N ALA A 128 -44.56 18.60 0.68
CA ALA A 128 -44.98 19.07 -0.64
C ALA A 128 -44.27 18.30 -1.76
N ASP A 129 -45.02 17.37 -2.36
CA ASP A 129 -44.75 16.71 -3.63
C ASP A 129 -44.19 17.67 -4.69
N ILE A 130 -42.96 17.45 -5.18
CA ILE A 130 -42.57 17.83 -6.55
C ILE A 130 -41.74 16.71 -7.20
N GLU A 131 -42.47 16.01 -8.06
CA GLU A 131 -42.15 15.16 -9.20
C GLU A 131 -40.77 15.27 -9.86
N ASP A 132 -40.37 14.12 -10.44
CA ASP A 132 -39.35 13.90 -11.46
C ASP A 132 -39.03 15.12 -12.35
N ILE A 133 -37.79 15.59 -12.31
CA ILE A 133 -37.15 16.27 -13.43
C ILE A 133 -35.77 15.64 -13.67
N GLU A 134 -35.68 14.82 -14.71
CA GLU A 134 -34.44 14.58 -15.44
C GLU A 134 -33.86 15.94 -15.87
N THR A 135 -32.59 16.22 -15.59
CA THR A 135 -31.87 17.27 -16.31
C THR A 135 -30.50 16.75 -16.69
N SER A 136 -30.46 16.22 -17.91
CA SER A 136 -29.31 16.25 -18.80
C SER A 136 -28.73 17.67 -18.82
N GLY A 137 -27.42 17.85 -18.69
CA GLY A 137 -26.82 19.17 -18.86
C GLY A 137 -25.33 19.22 -18.60
N ASP A 138 -24.56 19.16 -19.70
CA ASP A 138 -23.18 19.61 -19.85
C ASP A 138 -22.77 20.76 -18.92
N PHE A 139 -21.57 20.68 -18.35
CA PHE A 139 -20.76 21.88 -18.12
C PHE A 139 -19.29 21.63 -18.44
N LEU A 140 -18.92 22.13 -19.63
CA LEU A 140 -17.58 22.62 -19.94
C LEU A 140 -17.22 23.77 -18.99
N CYS A 141 -16.02 23.72 -18.41
CA CYS A 141 -15.03 24.80 -18.42
C CYS A 141 -13.64 24.22 -18.17
#